data_AF-A0A6C7E4Y5-F1
#
_entry.id   AF-A0A6C7E4Y5-F1
#
_cell.length_a   1.000
_cell.length_b   1.000
_cell.length_c   1.000
_cell.angle_alpha   90.00
_cell.angle_beta   90.00
_cell.angle_gamma   90.00
#
_symmetry.space_group_name_H-M   'P 1'
#
loop_
_entity.id
_entity.type
_entity.pdbx_description
1 polymer ?
#
loop_
_entity_poly.entity_id
_entity_poly.type
_entity_poly.pdbx_seq_one_letter_code
_entity_poly.pdbx_strand_id
1 'polypeptide(L)'
;MDTLELPIIDGDTAPVEAAPSGWGPRARPPVASRLFVGLLGFGAILSTVALLLSDRAPGALSSMFGDRARRLWERIDASERVDLPPDSELPATDFLVHMSIWIVVTVLVGLAIWSWRGLALAAITLAVASVALELAQGRYADTRVVEARDAVANLLGIGVGLAVVVGCYLAWSAVASIVRGLRNR
;
A
#
# COMPACT_ATOMS: atom_id res chain seq x y z
N MET A 1 -35.75 -65.25 18.76
CA MET A 1 -35.46 -63.81 18.83
C MET A 1 -33.96 -63.69 18.67
N ASP A 2 -33.50 -63.63 17.43
CA ASP A 2 -32.09 -63.49 17.09
C ASP A 2 -31.70 -62.02 17.20
N THR A 3 -30.72 -61.74 18.06
CA THR A 3 -30.12 -60.41 18.19
C THR A 3 -29.10 -60.24 17.07
N LEU A 4 -29.47 -59.43 16.06
CA LEU A 4 -28.56 -58.95 15.03
C LEU A 4 -27.47 -58.08 15.67
N GLU A 5 -26.30 -58.68 15.91
CA GLU A 5 -25.08 -57.95 16.24
C GLU A 5 -24.61 -57.20 14.99
N LEU A 6 -24.82 -55.88 14.97
CA LEU A 6 -24.26 -55.01 13.94
C LEU A 6 -22.76 -54.86 14.16
N PRO A 7 -21.92 -55.04 13.12
CA PRO A 7 -20.49 -54.83 13.23
C PRO A 7 -20.20 -53.36 13.52
N ILE A 8 -19.51 -53.11 14.63
CA ILE A 8 -18.92 -51.82 14.97
C ILE A 8 -17.87 -51.54 13.90
N ILE A 9 -18.21 -50.66 12.96
CA ILE A 9 -17.24 -50.08 12.03
C ILE A 9 -16.38 -49.16 12.90
N ASP A 10 -15.20 -49.65 13.28
CA ASP A 10 -14.11 -48.82 13.79
C ASP A 10 -13.84 -47.76 12.71
N GLY A 11 -14.40 -46.58 12.94
CA GLY A 11 -14.17 -45.40 12.14
C GLY A 11 -12.71 -45.02 12.32
N ASP A 12 -11.87 -45.57 11.46
CA ASP A 12 -10.50 -45.13 11.21
C ASP A 12 -10.55 -43.63 10.93
N THR A 13 -10.37 -42.84 11.98
CA THR A 13 -10.29 -41.38 11.93
C THR A 13 -8.92 -41.05 11.37
N ALA A 14 -8.73 -41.36 10.09
CA ALA A 14 -7.63 -40.82 9.32
C ALA A 14 -7.60 -39.31 9.61
N PRO A 15 -6.47 -38.77 10.10
CA PRO A 15 -6.39 -37.36 10.46
C PRO A 15 -6.81 -36.57 9.22
N VAL A 16 -7.89 -35.78 9.36
CA VAL A 16 -8.38 -34.90 8.30
C VAL A 16 -7.19 -34.05 7.89
N GLU A 17 -6.60 -34.40 6.75
CA GLU A 17 -5.42 -33.76 6.19
C GLU A 17 -5.82 -32.29 5.99
N ALA A 18 -5.31 -31.42 6.87
CA ALA A 18 -5.75 -30.04 6.95
C ALA A 18 -5.62 -29.43 5.56
N ALA A 19 -6.78 -29.06 4.97
CA ALA A 19 -6.85 -28.53 3.63
C ALA A 19 -5.75 -27.46 3.46
N PRO A 20 -4.90 -27.54 2.42
CA PRO A 20 -3.81 -26.60 2.25
C PRO A 20 -4.43 -25.19 2.26
N SER A 21 -4.10 -24.39 3.26
CA SER A 21 -4.67 -23.06 3.48
C SER A 21 -4.14 -22.11 2.38
N GLY A 22 -4.63 -22.29 1.16
CA GLY A 22 -3.90 -22.02 -0.09
C GLY A 22 -4.16 -20.66 -0.70
N TRP A 23 -4.35 -19.60 0.10
CA TRP A 23 -4.66 -18.26 -0.43
C TRP A 23 -3.61 -17.19 -0.04
N GLY A 24 -2.44 -17.61 0.44
CA GLY A 24 -1.32 -16.71 0.74
C GLY A 24 0.03 -17.25 0.27
N PRO A 25 1.07 -16.41 0.22
CA PRO A 25 2.44 -16.87 -0.05
C PRO A 25 2.83 -18.01 0.91
N ARG A 26 3.54 -19.03 0.40
CA ARG A 26 3.83 -20.30 1.11
C ARG A 26 4.62 -20.14 2.42
N ALA A 27 5.24 -18.99 2.62
CA ALA A 27 5.89 -18.60 3.86
C ALA A 27 5.58 -17.13 4.14
N ARG A 28 5.14 -16.84 5.36
CA ARG A 28 4.88 -15.48 5.83
C ARG A 28 6.09 -14.99 6.63
N PRO A 29 6.60 -13.78 6.40
CA PRO A 29 7.63 -13.20 7.25
C PRO A 29 7.09 -12.96 8.67
N PRO A 30 7.98 -12.78 9.67
CA PRO A 30 7.59 -12.52 11.05
C PRO A 30 6.62 -11.35 11.17
N VAL A 31 5.65 -11.47 12.09
CA VAL A 31 4.62 -10.44 12.31
C VAL A 31 5.23 -9.09 12.66
N ALA A 32 6.29 -9.06 13.46
CA ALA A 32 6.98 -7.83 13.84
C ALA A 32 7.50 -7.04 12.62
N SER A 33 8.13 -7.71 11.65
CA SER A 33 8.60 -7.07 10.42
C SER A 33 7.46 -6.49 9.61
N ARG A 34 6.33 -7.21 9.54
CA ARG A 34 5.13 -6.75 8.82
C ARG A 34 4.48 -5.56 9.51
N LEU A 35 4.42 -5.55 10.84
CA LEU A 35 3.92 -4.41 11.62
C LEU A 35 4.81 -3.19 11.41
N PHE A 36 6.14 -3.36 11.46
CA PHE A 36 7.08 -2.28 11.21
C PHE A 36 6.90 -1.68 9.82
N VAL A 37 6.83 -2.52 8.77
CA VAL A 37 6.56 -2.06 7.40
C VAL A 37 5.17 -1.42 7.28
N GLY A 38 4.17 -1.95 8.00
CA GLY A 38 2.84 -1.37 8.07
C GLY A 38 2.82 0.04 8.68
N LEU A 39 3.60 0.27 9.73
CA LEU A 39 3.77 1.60 10.34
C LEU A 39 4.44 2.58 9.37
N LEU A 40 5.47 2.12 8.64
CA LEU A 40 6.10 2.93 7.58
C LEU A 40 5.11 3.26 6.46
N GLY A 41 4.32 2.28 6.01
CA GLY A 41 3.28 2.48 4.99
C GLY A 41 2.20 3.45 5.44
N PHE A 42 1.75 3.34 6.69
CA PHE A 42 0.81 4.28 7.28
C PHE A 42 1.40 5.70 7.34
N GLY A 43 2.64 5.84 7.79
CA GLY A 43 3.36 7.11 7.76
C GLY A 43 3.47 7.69 6.36
N ALA A 44 3.81 6.88 5.36
CA ALA A 44 3.92 7.31 3.96
C ALA A 44 2.57 7.80 3.40
N ILE A 45 1.46 7.12 3.72
CA ILE A 45 0.11 7.57 3.34
C ILE A 45 -0.20 8.91 3.98
N LEU A 46 0.03 9.07 5.29
CA LEU A 46 -0.22 10.33 5.99
C LEU A 46 0.64 11.46 5.42
N SER A 47 1.92 11.22 5.19
CA SER A 47 2.82 12.20 4.57
C SER A 47 2.37 12.57 3.16
N THR A 48 1.90 11.60 2.37
CA THR A 48 1.37 11.86 1.01
C THR A 48 0.13 12.75 1.07
N VAL A 49 -0.83 12.41 1.94
CA VAL A 49 -2.04 13.23 2.12
C VAL A 49 -1.66 14.63 2.63
N ALA A 50 -0.73 14.72 3.58
CA ALA A 50 -0.26 16.00 4.09
C ALA A 50 0.44 16.85 3.01
N LEU A 51 1.31 16.26 2.19
CA LEU A 51 1.97 16.94 1.07
C LEU A 51 0.94 17.43 0.03
N LEU A 52 -0.02 16.57 -0.34
CA LEU A 52 -1.07 16.91 -1.30
C LEU A 52 -1.99 18.03 -0.79
N LEU A 53 -2.31 18.04 0.50
CA LEU A 53 -3.09 19.12 1.13
C LEU A 53 -2.27 20.40 1.31
N SER A 54 -0.99 20.25 1.63
CA SER A 54 -0.04 21.33 1.86
C SER A 54 0.19 22.16 0.62
N ASP A 55 0.52 21.48 -0.46
CA ASP A 55 0.88 22.11 -1.73
C ASP A 55 -0.34 22.82 -2.34
N ARG A 56 -1.57 22.32 -2.11
CA ARG A 56 -2.73 22.67 -2.97
C ARG A 56 -4.01 23.10 -2.23
N ALA A 57 -4.08 22.97 -0.90
CA ALA A 57 -5.23 23.40 -0.10
C ALA A 57 -4.79 23.93 1.29
N PRO A 58 -4.02 25.03 1.36
CA PRO A 58 -3.55 25.60 2.63
C PRO A 58 -4.72 25.99 3.55
N GLY A 59 -5.88 26.35 2.96
CA GLY A 59 -7.12 26.60 3.70
C GLY A 59 -7.65 25.39 4.48
N ALA A 60 -7.60 24.19 3.88
CA ALA A 60 -8.04 22.95 4.53
C ALA A 60 -7.09 22.50 5.66
N LEU A 61 -5.78 22.68 5.46
CA LEU A 61 -4.79 22.48 6.53
C LEU A 61 -4.97 23.51 7.66
N SER A 62 -5.25 24.76 7.31
CA SER A 62 -5.47 25.82 8.30
C SER A 62 -6.76 25.61 9.10
N SER A 63 -7.81 25.02 8.52
CA SER A 63 -9.04 24.69 9.24
C SER A 63 -8.87 23.48 10.16
N MET A 64 -8.04 22.50 9.79
CA MET A 64 -7.77 21.30 10.61
C MET A 64 -6.70 21.51 11.69
N PHE A 65 -5.66 22.31 11.43
CA PHE A 65 -4.49 22.44 12.31
C PHE A 65 -4.27 23.87 12.85
N GLY A 66 -5.10 24.84 12.46
CA GLY A 66 -5.07 26.21 12.95
C GLY A 66 -3.78 26.99 12.63
N ASP A 67 -3.58 28.09 13.34
CA ASP A 67 -2.45 29.02 13.13
C ASP A 67 -1.06 28.44 13.43
N ARG A 68 -0.98 27.26 14.06
CA ARG A 68 0.30 26.60 14.36
C ARG A 68 0.89 25.93 13.13
N ALA A 69 0.08 25.26 12.30
CA ALA A 69 0.56 24.66 11.06
C ALA A 69 1.00 25.74 10.06
N ARG A 70 0.26 26.85 9.97
CA ARG A 70 0.59 27.98 9.10
C ARG A 70 1.97 28.57 9.40
N ARG A 71 2.29 28.78 10.69
CA ARG A 71 3.61 29.28 11.13
C ARG A 71 4.75 28.28 10.95
N LEU A 72 4.46 26.99 11.09
CA LEU A 72 5.47 25.96 10.84
C LEU A 72 5.80 25.88 9.35
N TRP A 73 4.78 25.98 8.49
CA TRP A 73 4.97 25.99 7.05
C TRP A 73 5.69 27.25 6.59
N GLU A 74 5.28 28.44 7.01
CA GLU A 74 5.97 29.68 6.65
C GLU A 74 7.48 29.65 6.97
N ARG A 75 7.89 28.90 8.01
CA ARG A 75 9.31 28.68 8.33
C ARG A 75 10.03 27.71 7.40
N ILE A 76 9.36 26.64 6.97
CA ILE A 76 9.93 25.63 6.06
C ILE A 76 9.99 26.19 4.64
N ASP A 77 8.92 26.81 4.16
CA ASP A 77 8.81 27.41 2.82
C ASP A 77 9.78 28.60 2.65
N ALA A 78 10.03 29.36 3.72
CA ALA A 78 11.07 30.39 3.73
C ALA A 78 12.50 29.83 3.61
N SER A 79 12.73 28.58 4.00
CA SER A 79 14.03 27.91 3.85
C SER A 79 14.23 27.26 2.48
N GLU A 80 13.14 26.96 1.77
CA GLU A 80 13.17 26.22 0.49
C GLU A 80 13.19 27.15 -0.75
N ARG A 81 12.73 28.41 -0.63
CA ARG A 81 12.78 29.44 -1.70
C ARG A 81 14.19 29.89 -2.12
N VAL A 82 15.26 29.30 -1.61
CA VAL A 82 16.60 29.88 -1.73
C VAL A 82 17.31 29.61 -3.08
N ASP A 83 16.98 28.60 -3.91
CA ASP A 83 17.88 28.28 -5.06
C ASP A 83 17.25 27.54 -6.27
N LEU A 84 16.05 27.91 -6.77
CA LEU A 84 15.50 27.27 -7.99
C LEU A 84 15.25 28.27 -9.14
N PRO A 85 15.85 28.04 -10.34
CA PRO A 85 15.59 28.85 -11.53
C PRO A 85 14.12 28.77 -12.00
N PRO A 86 13.54 29.87 -12.49
CA PRO A 86 12.12 29.98 -12.81
C PRO A 86 11.64 29.18 -14.04
N ASP A 87 12.55 28.62 -14.84
CA ASP A 87 12.24 28.09 -16.19
C ASP A 87 12.35 26.55 -16.33
N SER A 88 12.38 25.79 -15.24
CA SER A 88 12.35 24.33 -15.37
C SER A 88 10.98 23.86 -15.85
N GLU A 89 10.91 23.12 -16.96
CA GLU A 89 9.67 22.53 -17.46
C GLU A 89 9.13 21.49 -16.46
N LEU A 90 8.27 21.91 -15.55
CA LEU A 90 7.69 21.10 -14.47
C LEU A 90 6.56 20.10 -14.83
N PRO A 91 6.08 19.87 -16.09
CA PRO A 91 5.01 18.88 -16.32
C PRO A 91 5.45 17.40 -16.23
N ALA A 92 6.71 17.08 -16.55
CA ALA A 92 7.19 15.69 -16.49
C ALA A 92 7.56 15.28 -15.06
N THR A 93 8.07 16.23 -14.29
CA THR A 93 8.48 16.03 -12.90
C THR A 93 7.29 15.70 -12.00
N ASP A 94 6.17 16.42 -12.12
CA ASP A 94 4.97 16.19 -11.29
C ASP A 94 4.39 14.78 -11.52
N PHE A 95 4.28 14.36 -12.78
CA PHE A 95 3.84 13.00 -13.16
C PHE A 95 4.71 11.91 -12.52
N LEU A 96 6.05 12.07 -12.59
CA LEU A 96 6.98 11.10 -12.00
C LEU A 96 6.91 11.09 -10.48
N VAL A 97 6.71 12.24 -9.83
CA VAL A 97 6.56 12.34 -8.38
C VAL A 97 5.29 11.60 -7.93
N HIS A 98 4.15 11.88 -8.55
CA HIS A 98 2.89 11.21 -8.28
C HIS A 98 3.00 9.68 -8.43
N MET A 99 3.55 9.23 -9.56
CA MET A 99 3.80 7.81 -9.81
C MET A 99 4.72 7.19 -8.75
N SER A 100 5.83 7.85 -8.40
CA SER A 100 6.82 7.34 -7.44
C SER A 100 6.27 7.21 -6.03
N ILE A 101 5.49 8.19 -5.58
CA ILE A 101 4.83 8.17 -4.27
C ILE A 101 3.90 6.94 -4.17
N TRP A 102 3.07 6.72 -5.18
CA TRP A 102 2.13 5.60 -5.17
C TRP A 102 2.80 4.24 -5.33
N ILE A 103 3.96 4.15 -5.99
CA ILE A 103 4.80 2.94 -5.98
C ILE A 103 5.21 2.62 -4.54
N VAL A 104 5.79 3.59 -3.82
CA VAL A 104 6.29 3.39 -2.45
C VAL A 104 5.16 3.01 -1.50
N VAL A 105 4.03 3.74 -1.54
CA VAL A 105 2.85 3.44 -0.71
C VAL A 105 2.34 2.03 -0.97
N THR A 106 2.17 1.65 -2.24
CA THR A 106 1.68 0.32 -2.61
C THR A 106 2.62 -0.78 -2.14
N VAL A 107 3.94 -0.58 -2.28
CA VAL A 107 4.94 -1.54 -1.82
C VAL A 107 4.86 -1.74 -0.30
N LEU A 108 4.85 -0.65 0.47
CA LEU A 108 4.78 -0.74 1.94
C LEU A 108 3.49 -1.40 2.42
N VAL A 109 2.33 -0.99 1.88
CA VAL A 109 1.03 -1.58 2.24
C VAL A 109 0.98 -3.06 1.86
N GLY A 110 1.41 -3.41 0.65
CA GLY A 110 1.41 -4.79 0.17
C GLY A 110 2.28 -5.69 1.04
N LEU A 111 3.53 -5.28 1.31
CA LEU A 111 4.46 -6.05 2.15
C LEU A 111 3.96 -6.20 3.61
N ALA A 112 3.22 -5.23 4.14
CA ALA A 112 2.60 -5.35 5.46
C ALA A 112 1.47 -6.41 5.48
N ILE A 113 0.63 -6.45 4.45
CA ILE A 113 -0.54 -7.33 4.39
C ILE A 113 -0.16 -8.79 4.13
N TRP A 114 0.82 -9.05 3.26
CA TRP A 114 1.33 -10.39 2.96
C TRP A 114 0.25 -11.46 2.66
N SER A 115 -0.74 -11.11 1.84
CA SER A 115 -1.87 -11.96 1.44
C SER A 115 -2.28 -11.63 0.01
N TRP A 116 -2.64 -12.62 -0.81
CA TRP A 116 -3.09 -12.37 -2.20
C TRP A 116 -4.43 -11.64 -2.23
N ARG A 117 -5.40 -12.09 -1.43
CA ARG A 117 -6.71 -11.43 -1.30
C ARG A 117 -6.54 -10.03 -0.71
N GLY A 118 -5.70 -9.92 0.32
CA GLY A 118 -5.42 -8.63 0.95
C GLY A 118 -4.71 -7.66 0.00
N LEU A 119 -3.80 -8.15 -0.84
CA LEU A 119 -3.10 -7.35 -1.85
C LEU A 119 -4.06 -6.84 -2.93
N ALA A 120 -4.97 -7.69 -3.42
CA ALA A 120 -5.99 -7.28 -4.37
C ALA A 120 -6.93 -6.22 -3.78
N LEU A 121 -7.41 -6.43 -2.55
CA LEU A 121 -8.23 -5.46 -1.84
C LEU A 121 -7.49 -4.14 -1.60
N ALA A 122 -6.23 -4.20 -1.17
CA ALA A 122 -5.40 -3.02 -0.97
C ALA A 122 -5.18 -2.24 -2.27
N ALA A 123 -4.88 -2.92 -3.38
CA ALA A 123 -4.71 -2.27 -4.68
C ALA A 123 -5.98 -1.52 -5.11
N ILE A 124 -7.16 -2.15 -4.95
CA ILE A 124 -8.46 -1.52 -5.23
C ILE A 124 -8.68 -0.31 -4.31
N THR A 125 -8.45 -0.47 -3.00
CA THR A 125 -8.62 0.62 -2.03
C THR A 125 -7.70 1.79 -2.33
N LEU A 126 -6.42 1.55 -2.63
CA LEU A 126 -5.46 2.59 -2.98
C LEU A 126 -5.84 3.28 -4.29
N ALA A 127 -6.30 2.53 -5.30
CA ALA A 127 -6.75 3.10 -6.56
C ALA A 127 -7.95 4.04 -6.36
N VAL A 128 -8.98 3.57 -5.65
CA VAL A 128 -10.17 4.37 -5.31
C VAL A 128 -9.78 5.60 -4.48
N ALA A 129 -8.94 5.43 -3.47
CA ALA A 129 -8.47 6.53 -2.62
C ALA A 129 -7.69 7.57 -3.44
N SER A 130 -6.82 7.14 -4.36
CA SER A 130 -6.04 8.06 -5.20
C SER A 130 -6.93 8.91 -6.10
N VAL A 131 -7.96 8.32 -6.71
CA VAL A 131 -8.93 9.03 -7.56
C VAL A 131 -9.80 9.95 -6.71
N ALA A 132 -10.23 9.50 -5.53
CA ALA A 132 -11.02 10.34 -4.62
C ALA A 132 -10.22 11.56 -4.14
N LEU A 133 -8.92 11.42 -3.89
CA LEU A 133 -8.04 12.54 -3.54
C LEU A 133 -7.91 13.54 -4.69
N GLU A 134 -7.73 13.07 -5.93
CA GLU A 134 -7.67 13.92 -7.12
C GLU A 134 -8.99 14.72 -7.31
N LEU A 135 -10.13 14.06 -7.16
CA LEU A 135 -11.45 14.71 -7.23
C LEU A 135 -11.65 15.72 -6.09
N ALA A 136 -11.19 15.38 -4.89
CA ALA A 136 -11.23 16.29 -3.74
C ALA A 136 -10.36 17.53 -4.00
N GLN A 137 -9.15 17.34 -4.54
CA GLN A 137 -8.27 18.45 -4.91
C GLN A 137 -8.94 19.39 -5.92
N GLY A 138 -9.58 18.86 -6.97
CA GLY A 138 -10.33 19.69 -7.92
C GLY A 138 -11.51 20.45 -7.32
N ARG A 139 -12.02 20.04 -6.15
CA ARG A 139 -13.11 20.74 -5.44
C ARG A 139 -12.62 21.78 -4.43
N TYR A 140 -11.44 21.58 -3.85
CA TYR A 140 -10.91 22.44 -2.79
C TYR A 140 -9.76 23.35 -3.25
N ALA A 141 -9.22 23.16 -4.46
CA ALA A 141 -8.21 24.03 -5.04
C ALA A 141 -8.88 25.21 -5.75
N ASP A 142 -8.41 26.43 -5.46
CA ASP A 142 -8.96 27.66 -6.06
C ASP A 142 -8.54 27.88 -7.52
N THR A 143 -7.50 27.16 -7.99
CA THR A 143 -6.83 27.45 -9.27
C THR A 143 -6.71 26.28 -10.23
N ARG A 144 -7.12 25.05 -9.84
CA ARG A 144 -6.81 23.85 -10.64
C ARG A 144 -8.06 23.07 -11.05
N VAL A 145 -8.08 22.71 -12.33
CA VAL A 145 -9.03 21.74 -12.91
C VAL A 145 -8.48 20.34 -12.65
N VAL A 146 -9.35 19.36 -12.38
CA VAL A 146 -8.97 17.95 -12.25
C VAL A 146 -8.14 17.52 -13.48
N GLU A 147 -6.90 17.09 -13.26
CA GLU A 147 -6.01 16.67 -14.34
C GLU A 147 -6.04 15.15 -14.46
N ALA A 148 -6.68 14.64 -15.53
CA ALA A 148 -6.75 13.20 -15.79
C ALA A 148 -5.36 12.54 -15.85
N ARG A 149 -4.32 13.31 -16.18
CA ARG A 149 -2.94 12.87 -16.23
C ARG A 149 -2.39 12.45 -14.85
N ASP A 150 -2.78 13.13 -13.78
CA ASP A 150 -2.30 12.83 -12.42
C ASP A 150 -2.98 11.57 -11.87
N ALA A 151 -4.27 11.42 -12.16
CA ALA A 151 -4.98 10.16 -11.90
C ALA A 151 -4.32 8.97 -12.62
N VAL A 152 -3.93 9.14 -13.88
CA VAL A 152 -3.19 8.10 -14.64
C VAL A 152 -1.83 7.82 -14.01
N ALA A 153 -1.07 8.85 -13.62
CA ALA A 153 0.22 8.70 -12.94
C ALA A 153 0.09 7.86 -11.65
N ASN A 154 -0.90 8.18 -10.82
CA ASN A 154 -1.19 7.48 -9.58
C ASN A 154 -1.52 6.00 -9.84
N LEU A 155 -2.40 5.72 -10.80
CA LEU A 155 -2.80 4.35 -11.14
C LEU A 155 -1.64 3.52 -11.71
N LEU A 156 -0.77 4.12 -12.54
CA LEU A 156 0.45 3.48 -13.00
C LEU A 156 1.40 3.19 -11.85
N GLY A 157 1.56 4.14 -10.91
CA GLY A 157 2.37 3.94 -9.72
C GLY A 157 1.87 2.76 -8.87
N ILE A 158 0.56 2.66 -8.66
CA ILE A 158 -0.06 1.51 -7.98
C ILE A 158 0.21 0.20 -8.73
N GLY A 159 0.05 0.19 -10.06
CA GLY A 159 0.31 -0.99 -10.89
C GLY A 159 1.77 -1.46 -10.81
N VAL A 160 2.73 -0.55 -10.90
CA VAL A 160 4.16 -0.85 -10.77
C VAL A 160 4.49 -1.32 -9.36
N GLY A 161 4.00 -0.64 -8.32
CA GLY A 161 4.18 -1.06 -6.93
C GLY A 161 3.61 -2.44 -6.65
N LEU A 162 2.44 -2.76 -7.22
CA LEU A 162 1.83 -4.08 -7.13
C LEU A 162 2.74 -5.16 -7.74
N ALA A 163 3.28 -4.92 -8.93
CA ALA A 163 4.22 -5.85 -9.59
C ALA A 163 5.46 -6.11 -8.72
N VAL A 164 6.00 -5.07 -8.07
CA VAL A 164 7.12 -5.21 -7.13
C VAL A 164 6.74 -6.10 -5.93
N VAL A 165 5.58 -5.87 -5.31
CA VAL A 165 5.11 -6.70 -4.18
C VAL A 165 4.93 -8.16 -4.57
N VAL A 166 4.33 -8.41 -5.74
CA VAL A 166 4.18 -9.77 -6.29
C VAL A 166 5.56 -10.43 -6.43
N GLY A 167 6.54 -9.72 -6.99
CA GLY A 167 7.92 -10.18 -7.10
C GLY A 167 8.52 -10.55 -5.73
N CYS A 168 8.34 -9.70 -4.72
CA CYS A 168 8.81 -9.98 -3.36
C CYS A 168 8.14 -11.22 -2.75
N TYR A 169 6.82 -11.40 -2.92
CA TYR A 169 6.10 -12.58 -2.43
C TYR A 169 6.64 -13.86 -3.06
N LEU A 170 6.86 -13.86 -4.37
CA LEU A 170 7.36 -15.00 -5.12
C LEU A 170 8.81 -15.33 -4.71
N ALA A 171 9.69 -14.32 -4.67
CA ALA A 171 11.08 -14.48 -4.29
C ALA A 171 11.22 -15.05 -2.87
N TRP A 172 10.51 -14.49 -1.90
CA TRP A 172 10.51 -15.00 -0.53
C TRP A 172 9.98 -16.44 -0.45
N SER A 173 8.88 -16.73 -1.16
CA SER A 173 8.31 -18.08 -1.18
C SER A 173 9.26 -19.11 -1.79
N ALA A 174 10.05 -18.72 -2.81
CA ALA A 174 11.05 -19.57 -3.44
C ALA A 174 12.18 -19.88 -2.45
N VAL A 175 12.77 -18.85 -1.83
CA VAL A 175 13.84 -19.00 -0.82
C VAL A 175 13.38 -19.88 0.35
N ALA A 176 12.20 -19.61 0.91
CA ALA A 176 11.66 -20.40 2.02
C ALA A 176 11.40 -21.86 1.65
N SER A 177 11.08 -22.15 0.38
CA SER A 177 10.89 -23.52 -0.09
C SER A 177 12.23 -24.26 -0.22
N ILE A 178 13.27 -23.59 -0.73
CA ILE A 178 14.63 -24.12 -0.83
C ILE A 178 15.19 -24.44 0.57
N VAL A 179 15.11 -23.50 1.51
CA VAL A 179 15.62 -23.67 2.88
C VAL A 179 14.93 -24.82 3.60
N ARG A 180 13.60 -24.97 3.47
CA ARG A 180 12.88 -26.12 4.04
C ARG A 180 13.31 -27.44 3.42
N GLY A 181 13.53 -27.47 2.10
CA GLY A 181 14.02 -28.65 1.40
C GLY A 181 15.41 -29.09 1.85
N LEU A 182 16.31 -28.13 2.15
CA LEU A 182 17.65 -28.42 2.66
C LEU A 182 17.64 -28.95 4.10
N ARG A 183 16.71 -28.48 4.95
CA ARG A 183 16.64 -28.91 6.36
C ARG A 183 16.03 -30.31 6.55
N ASN A 184 15.25 -30.78 5.58
CA ASN A 184 14.57 -32.07 5.63
C ASN A 184 15.39 -33.21 4.97
N ARG A 185 16.60 -32.92 4.50
CA ARG A 185 17.59 -33.89 4.03
C ARG A 185 18.59 -34.17 5.12
#